data_AF-A0A392UK44-F1
#
_entry.id   AF-A0A392UK44-F1
#
_cell.length_a   1.000
_cell.length_b   1.000
_cell.length_c   1.000
_cell.angle_alpha   90.00
_cell.angle_beta   90.00
_cell.angle_gamma   90.00
#
_symmetry.space_group_name_H-M   'P 1'
#
loop_
_entity.id
_entity.type
_entity.pdbx_description
1 polymer ?
#
loop_
_entity_poly.entity_id
_entity_poly.type
_entity_poly.pdbx_seq_one_letter_code
_entity_poly.pdbx_strand_id
1 'polypeptide(L)' 'GLIKAWFRELPSVVLDGLSPEQVLQCNTEGESIDLVKQLKPTESALLSLAIDLIADVVQEEEYNKMNARNIAMVFAPNM' A
#
# COMPACT_ATOMS: atom_id res chain seq x y z
N GLY A 1 -9.06 -4.02 11.51
CA GLY A 1 -7.93 -4.17 12.45
C GLY A 1 -6.98 -5.25 12.00
N LEU A 2 -7.47 -6.48 11.89
CA LEU A 2 -6.67 -7.69 11.61
C LEU A 2 -5.82 -7.62 10.34
N ILE A 3 -6.35 -7.12 9.23
CA ILE A 3 -5.59 -7.06 7.98
C ILE A 3 -4.36 -6.15 8.06
N LYS A 4 -4.45 -5.05 8.81
CA LYS A 4 -3.33 -4.11 9.03
C LYS A 4 -2.27 -4.73 9.93
N ALA A 5 -2.70 -5.45 10.98
CA ALA A 5 -1.79 -6.18 11.85
C ALA A 5 -1.05 -7.26 11.05
N TRP A 6 -1.76 -7.97 10.17
CA TRP A 6 -1.19 -8.99 9.31
C TRP A 6 -0.09 -8.46 8.38
N PHE A 7 -0.32 -7.34 7.67
CA PHE A 7 0.72 -6.72 6.82
C PHE A 7 1.97 -6.32 7.62
N ARG A 8 1.78 -5.76 8.82
CA ARG A 8 2.88 -5.37 9.72
C ARG A 8 3.66 -6.56 10.28
N GLU A 9 3.03 -7.73 10.41
CA GLU A 9 3.62 -8.94 10.99
C GLU A 9 4.30 -9.84 9.95
N LEU A 10 4.32 -9.44 8.67
CA LEU A 10 5.04 -10.16 7.63
C LEU A 10 6.55 -10.21 7.94
N PRO A 11 7.25 -11.31 7.61
CA PRO A 11 8.70 -11.43 7.79
C PRO A 11 9.52 -10.37 7.03
N SER A 12 8.93 -9.82 5.97
CA SER A 12 9.41 -8.68 5.19
C SER A 12 8.19 -7.82 4.90
N VAL A 13 8.23 -6.55 5.27
CA VAL A 13 7.15 -5.60 4.98
C VAL A 13 7.10 -5.36 3.47
N VAL A 14 5.92 -4.97 2.97
CA VAL A 14 5.63 -4.85 1.53
C VAL A 14 6.60 -3.92 0.81
N LEU A 15 7.03 -2.83 1.45
CA LEU A 15 7.96 -1.84 0.89
C LEU A 15 9.41 -1.99 1.35
N ASP A 16 9.78 -3.05 2.10
CA ASP A 16 11.15 -3.24 2.62
C ASP A 16 12.23 -3.33 1.52
N GLY A 17 11.84 -3.66 0.28
CA GLY A 17 12.74 -3.70 -0.87
C GLY A 17 13.13 -2.33 -1.41
N LEU A 18 12.54 -1.24 -0.92
CA LEU A 18 12.75 0.13 -1.38
C LEU A 18 13.44 0.98 -0.33
N SER A 19 14.22 1.98 -0.76
CA SER A 19 14.77 2.96 0.18
C SER A 19 13.66 3.92 0.64
N PRO A 20 13.64 4.34 1.93
CA PRO A 20 12.69 5.34 2.42
C PRO A 20 12.74 6.64 1.62
N GLU A 21 13.93 7.07 1.19
CA GLU A 21 14.11 8.28 0.37
C GLU A 21 13.45 8.14 -1.00
N GLN A 22 13.57 6.98 -1.65
CA GLN A 22 12.91 6.71 -2.93
C GLN A 22 11.39 6.83 -2.80
N VAL A 23 10.82 6.23 -1.74
CA VAL A 23 9.38 6.28 -1.47
C VAL A 23 8.93 7.72 -1.16
N LEU A 24 9.69 8.48 -0.37
CA LEU A 24 9.36 9.87 -0.03
C LEU A 24 9.50 10.85 -1.20
N GLN A 25 10.37 10.57 -2.16
CA GLN A 25 10.57 11.40 -3.36
C GLN A 25 9.62 11.05 -4.49
N CYS A 26 8.90 9.94 -4.40
CA CYS A 26 7.91 9.52 -5.37
C CYS A 26 6.67 10.42 -5.32
N ASN A 27 6.44 11.22 -6.36
CA ASN A 27 5.34 12.18 -6.41
C ASN A 27 4.43 12.00 -7.63
N THR A 28 4.80 11.10 -8.54
CA THR A 28 4.03 10.81 -9.74
C THR A 28 3.65 9.33 -9.84
N GLU A 29 2.60 9.04 -10.60
CA GLU A 29 2.16 7.67 -10.87
C GLU A 29 3.26 6.86 -11.57
N GLY A 30 3.97 7.47 -12.53
CA GLY A 30 5.07 6.83 -13.26
C GLY A 30 6.22 6.41 -12.33
N GLU A 31 6.65 7.32 -11.44
CA GLU A 31 7.66 7.01 -10.41
C GLU A 31 7.19 5.87 -9.50
N SER A 32 5.92 5.88 -9.12
CA SER A 32 5.34 4.83 -8.26
C SER A 32 5.44 3.46 -8.95
N ILE A 33 5.09 3.40 -10.23
CA ILE A 33 5.20 2.17 -11.04
C ILE A 33 6.66 1.69 -11.12
N ASP A 34 7.61 2.60 -11.29
CA ASP A 34 9.04 2.25 -11.38
C ASP A 34 9.62 1.79 -10.04
N LEU A 35 9.10 2.28 -8.91
CA LEU A 35 9.40 1.73 -7.60
C LEU A 35 8.83 0.33 -7.42
N VAL A 36 7.56 0.10 -7.79
CA VAL A 36 6.95 -1.23 -7.67
C VAL A 36 7.69 -2.29 -8.48
N LYS A 37 8.28 -1.94 -9.63
CA LYS A 37 9.14 -2.84 -10.42
C LYS A 37 10.42 -3.29 -9.72
N GLN A 38 10.89 -2.55 -8.71
CA GLN A 38 12.09 -2.90 -7.93
C GLN A 38 11.78 -3.92 -6.81
N LEU A 39 10.52 -4.07 -6.43
CA LEU A 39 10.08 -5.03 -5.42
C LEU A 39 10.22 -6.48 -5.93
N LYS A 40 10.39 -7.42 -5.00
CA LYS A 40 10.32 -8.85 -5.35
C LYS A 40 8.90 -9.19 -5.83
N PRO A 41 8.73 -10.22 -6.68
CA PRO A 41 7.41 -10.60 -7.19
C PRO A 41 6.35 -10.79 -6.09
N THR A 42 6.73 -11.37 -4.95
CA THR A 42 5.82 -11.57 -3.81
C THR A 42 5.42 -10.25 -3.14
N GLU A 43 6.36 -9.34 -2.93
CA GLU A 43 6.12 -8.02 -2.32
C GLU A 43 5.22 -7.18 -3.23
N SER A 44 5.52 -7.15 -4.53
CA SER A 44 4.70 -6.48 -5.55
C SER A 44 3.28 -7.04 -5.60
N ALA A 45 3.11 -8.37 -5.58
CA ALA A 45 1.79 -9.00 -5.58
C ALA A 45 0.99 -8.67 -4.31
N LEU A 46 1.64 -8.61 -3.14
CA LEU A 46 1.01 -8.21 -1.89
C LEU A 46 0.58 -6.75 -1.91
N LEU A 47 1.40 -5.86 -2.48
CA LEU A 47 1.06 -4.46 -2.68
C LEU A 47 -0.16 -4.30 -3.60
N SER A 48 -0.18 -5.00 -4.74
CA SER A 48 -1.33 -5.01 -5.65
C SER A 48 -2.61 -5.49 -4.96
N LEU A 49 -2.53 -6.59 -4.20
CA LEU A 49 -3.67 -7.09 -3.43
C LEU A 49 -4.16 -6.07 -2.41
N ALA A 50 -3.25 -5.37 -1.73
CA ALA A 50 -3.61 -4.31 -0.79
C ALA A 50 -4.30 -3.14 -1.49
N ILE A 51 -3.80 -2.72 -2.65
CA ILE A 51 -4.39 -1.62 -3.44
C ILE A 51 -5.79 -2.00 -3.92
N ASP A 52 -5.98 -3.21 -4.46
CA ASP A 52 -7.29 -3.69 -4.92
C ASP A 52 -8.29 -3.73 -3.76
N LEU A 53 -7.88 -4.25 -2.60
CA LEU A 53 -8.71 -4.23 -1.40
C LEU A 53 -9.09 -2.81 -0.97
N ILE A 54 -8.13 -1.88 -0.99
CA ILE A 54 -8.38 -0.48 -0.62
C ILE A 54 -9.35 0.15 -1.62
N ALA A 55 -9.21 -0.14 -2.92
CA ALA A 55 -10.09 0.36 -3.97
C ALA A 55 -11.54 -0.11 -3.77
N ASP A 56 -11.75 -1.37 -3.40
CA ASP A 56 -13.08 -1.91 -3.07
C ASP A 56 -13.69 -1.19 -1.86
N VAL A 57 -12.89 -0.89 -0.83
CA VAL A 57 -13.39 -0.16 0.35
C VAL A 57 -13.73 1.30 0.00
N VAL A 58 -12.94 1.97 -0.83
CA VAL A 58 -13.24 3.35 -1.26
C VAL A 58 -14.54 3.42 -2.06
N GLN A 59 -14.88 2.41 -2.86
CA GLN A 59 -16.15 2.38 -3.61
C GLN A 59 -17.37 2.43 -2.68
N GLU A 60 -17.26 1.89 -1.47
CA GLU A 60 -18.32 1.87 -0.46
C GLU A 60 -18.29 3.11 0.47
N GLU A 61 -17.63 4.21 0.06
CA GLU A 61 -17.46 5.44 0.86
C GLU A 61 -18.79 5.98 1.43
N GLU A 62 -19.89 5.87 0.67
CA GLU A 62 -21.21 6.32 1.12
C GLU A 62 -21.64 5.63 2.43
N TYR A 63 -21.29 4.36 2.61
CA TYR A 63 -21.68 3.56 3.77
C TYR A 63 -20.60 3.51 4.85
N ASN A 64 -19.33 3.40 4.46
CA ASN A 64 -18.22 3.21 5.41
C ASN A 64 -17.48 4.51 5.79
N LYS A 65 -17.74 5.62 5.09
CA LYS A 65 -17.12 6.94 5.29
C LYS A 65 -15.59 6.97 5.10
N MET A 66 -15.06 6.01 4.34
CA MET A 66 -13.63 5.86 4.06
C MET A 66 -13.31 6.28 2.62
N ASN A 67 -12.92 7.53 2.43
CA ASN A 67 -12.35 7.98 1.16
C ASN A 67 -10.90 7.49 0.96
N ALA A 68 -10.39 7.61 -0.27
CA ALA A 68 -9.04 7.20 -0.63
C ALA A 68 -7.96 7.77 0.30
N ARG A 69 -8.08 9.04 0.70
CA ARG A 69 -7.13 9.71 1.61
C ARG A 69 -7.16 9.09 3.01
N ASN A 70 -8.35 8.84 3.56
CA ASN A 70 -8.54 8.25 4.88
C ASN A 70 -7.98 6.83 4.93
N ILE A 71 -8.19 6.04 3.89
CA ILE A 71 -7.64 4.68 3.83
C ILE A 71 -6.12 4.71 3.67
N ALA A 72 -5.57 5.55 2.79
CA ALA A 72 -4.13 5.68 2.62
C ALA A 72 -3.43 6.01 3.96
N MET A 73 -3.95 6.96 4.75
CA MET A 73 -3.40 7.29 6.07
C MET A 73 -3.45 6.11 7.06
N VAL A 74 -4.43 5.22 6.90
CA VAL A 74 -4.62 4.06 7.77
C VAL A 74 -3.69 2.90 7.42
N PHE A 75 -3.40 2.71 6.12
CA PHE A 75 -2.57 1.61 5.62
C PHE A 75 -1.09 1.96 5.51
N ALA A 76 -0.73 3.20 5.16
CA ALA A 76 0.65 3.63 4.95
C ALA A 76 1.62 3.27 6.10
N PRO A 77 1.25 3.35 7.40
CA PRO A 77 2.15 2.96 8.48
C PRO A 77 2.39 1.45 8.63
N ASN A 78 1.68 0.61 7.85
CA ASN A 78 1.76 -0.86 7.91
C ASN A 78 2.22 -1.46 6.57
N MET A 79 2.71 -0.62 5.65
CA MET A 79 3.17 -1.00 4.31
C MET A 79 4.67 -0.79 4.17
#